data_AF-A0AA45WXQ4-F1
#
_entry.id   AF-A0AA45WXQ4-F1
#
_cell.length_a   1.000
_cell.length_b   1.000
_cell.length_c   1.000
_cell.angle_alpha   90.00
_cell.angle_beta   90.00
_cell.angle_gamma   90.00
#
_symmetry.space_group_name_H-M   'P 1'
#
loop_
_entity.id
_entity.type
_entity.pdbx_description
1 polymer ?
#
loop_
_entity_poly.entity_id
_entity_poly.type
_entity_poly.pdbx_seq_one_letter_code
_entity_poly.pdbx_strand_id
1 'polypeptide(L)'
;MKGKRSMKSKKWKYAVIITIAVALDILLHVLTGGYSETAPHALELSSLAEHVGEEGAAILWAVLAFSGVAYVFHRFEGSIKGSKFTKGLRYGIAIGMMWLIAMLEGVALFGNSLLNEFIVGLSDFIPVVVMSVLLSLFTGNNESTRPASSLVKRRKNPDMKKLASQRKNLLTLIVFATLFLVGRYVAYHTELIMSGYRVNGLSTAVWTFFMGLTMGAAYLLLHHAVKDDLKIMKSVTFGICIFGTTWLLFICFMPLLFKGFLVDVLVRVAIDVTLVIISAYCCELLLSDSTFRKGRLKYERESV
;
A
#
# COMPACT_ATOMS: atom_id res chain seq x y z
N MET A 1 36.49 3.71 -11.49
CA MET A 1 36.34 2.66 -10.44
C MET A 1 35.56 3.08 -9.18
N LYS A 2 35.33 4.37 -8.86
CA LYS A 2 34.57 4.80 -7.66
C LYS A 2 33.05 4.46 -7.67
N GLY A 3 32.41 4.37 -8.85
CA GLY A 3 30.97 4.05 -8.96
C GLY A 3 30.57 2.60 -8.63
N LYS A 4 31.41 1.60 -8.97
CA LYS A 4 31.09 0.17 -8.70
C LYS A 4 31.21 -0.20 -7.21
N ARG A 5 32.08 0.47 -6.43
CA ARG A 5 32.21 0.26 -4.97
C ARG A 5 31.01 0.81 -4.19
N SER A 6 30.42 1.92 -4.64
CA SER A 6 29.23 2.53 -4.02
C SER A 6 27.95 1.69 -4.16
N MET A 7 27.78 0.98 -5.28
CA MET A 7 26.58 0.18 -5.54
C MET A 7 26.58 -1.15 -4.77
N LYS A 8 27.74 -1.84 -4.68
CA LYS A 8 27.89 -3.04 -3.86
C LYS A 8 27.63 -2.77 -2.38
N SER A 9 27.99 -1.57 -1.88
CA SER A 9 27.81 -1.21 -0.47
C SER A 9 26.36 -0.92 -0.06
N LYS A 10 25.44 -0.70 -1.01
CA LYS A 10 24.01 -0.56 -0.71
C LYS A 10 23.29 -1.91 -0.70
N LYS A 11 23.59 -2.81 -1.64
CA LYS A 11 22.88 -4.11 -1.79
C LYS A 11 22.95 -4.98 -0.52
N TRP A 12 24.10 -5.08 0.13
CA TRP A 12 24.22 -5.88 1.36
C TRP A 12 23.39 -5.29 2.51
N LYS A 13 23.26 -3.96 2.60
CA LYS A 13 22.42 -3.32 3.62
C LYS A 13 20.95 -3.68 3.44
N TYR A 14 20.47 -3.69 2.19
CA TYR A 14 19.11 -4.15 1.88
C TYR A 14 18.92 -5.60 2.33
N ALA A 15 19.85 -6.50 1.96
CA ALA A 15 19.78 -7.90 2.37
C ALA A 15 19.71 -8.07 3.89
N VAL A 16 20.60 -7.40 4.65
CA VAL A 16 20.60 -7.45 6.12
C VAL A 16 19.30 -6.92 6.71
N ILE A 17 18.79 -5.79 6.21
CA ILE A 17 17.55 -5.19 6.71
C ILE A 17 16.33 -6.07 6.42
N ILE A 18 16.27 -6.69 5.22
CA ILE A 18 15.23 -7.66 4.87
C ILE A 18 15.30 -8.87 5.81
N THR A 19 16.49 -9.43 6.06
CA THR A 19 16.66 -10.55 6.98
C THR A 19 16.21 -10.21 8.40
N ILE A 20 16.53 -9.02 8.90
CA ILE A 20 16.05 -8.55 10.22
C ILE A 20 14.51 -8.46 10.24
N ALA A 21 13.91 -7.94 9.17
CA ALA A 21 12.46 -7.80 9.09
C ALA A 21 11.76 -9.16 9.05
N VAL A 22 12.24 -10.10 8.22
CA VAL A 22 11.72 -11.48 8.15
C VAL A 22 11.88 -12.20 9.49
N ALA A 23 13.03 -12.05 10.17
CA ALA A 23 13.23 -12.66 11.48
C ALA A 23 12.26 -12.07 12.54
N LEU A 24 12.01 -10.76 12.48
CA LEU A 24 11.04 -10.10 13.35
C LEU A 24 9.60 -10.55 13.06
N ASP A 25 9.24 -10.70 11.80
CA ASP A 25 7.95 -11.20 11.34
C ASP A 25 7.67 -12.61 11.86
N ILE A 26 8.61 -13.54 11.63
CA ILE A 26 8.55 -14.91 12.15
C ILE A 26 8.45 -14.90 13.69
N LEU A 27 9.26 -14.09 14.38
CA LEU A 27 9.22 -14.00 15.83
C LEU A 27 7.85 -13.54 16.33
N LEU A 28 7.26 -12.52 15.71
CA LEU A 28 5.95 -12.02 16.10
C LEU A 28 4.87 -13.08 15.87
N HIS A 29 4.85 -13.75 14.72
CA HIS A 29 3.92 -14.84 14.44
C HIS A 29 4.06 -16.02 15.40
N VAL A 30 5.30 -16.38 15.80
CA VAL A 30 5.53 -17.41 16.83
C VAL A 30 4.99 -16.97 18.19
N LEU A 31 5.24 -15.72 18.59
CA LEU A 31 4.74 -15.17 19.85
C LEU A 31 3.21 -15.03 19.88
N THR A 32 2.61 -14.83 18.71
CA THR A 32 1.16 -14.71 18.55
C THR A 32 0.52 -16.01 18.08
N GLY A 33 1.21 -17.16 18.11
CA GLY A 33 0.73 -18.42 17.53
C GLY A 33 -0.63 -18.88 18.05
N GLY A 34 -0.97 -18.57 19.31
CA GLY A 34 -2.31 -18.84 19.87
C GLY A 34 -3.46 -18.02 19.26
N TYR A 35 -3.14 -17.01 18.44
CA TYR A 35 -4.10 -16.24 17.64
C TYR A 35 -4.10 -16.67 16.17
N SER A 36 -3.12 -17.45 15.72
CA SER A 36 -2.90 -17.84 14.33
C SER A 36 -3.69 -19.08 13.88
N GLU A 37 -4.61 -19.58 14.70
CA GLU A 37 -5.64 -20.57 14.31
C GLU A 37 -6.71 -19.95 13.38
N THR A 38 -6.30 -19.10 12.43
CA THR A 38 -7.17 -18.38 11.49
C THR A 38 -7.34 -19.12 10.16
N ALA A 39 -6.52 -20.14 9.88
CA ALA A 39 -6.73 -21.00 8.73
C ALA A 39 -7.94 -21.92 9.00
N PRO A 40 -8.96 -21.94 8.13
CA PRO A 40 -10.03 -22.94 8.25
C PRO A 40 -9.41 -24.33 8.17
N HIS A 41 -9.60 -25.17 9.20
CA HIS A 41 -9.10 -26.56 9.24
C HIS A 41 -9.53 -27.44 8.03
N ALA A 42 -10.41 -26.93 7.17
CA ALA A 42 -10.95 -27.60 5.99
C ALA A 42 -10.25 -27.23 4.67
N LEU A 43 -9.25 -26.34 4.66
CA LEU A 43 -8.55 -25.99 3.42
C LEU A 43 -7.43 -26.99 3.11
N GLU A 44 -7.46 -27.56 1.90
CA GLU A 44 -6.36 -28.36 1.38
C GLU A 44 -5.11 -27.50 1.15
N LEU A 45 -3.96 -28.02 1.58
CA LEU A 45 -2.67 -27.39 1.33
C LEU A 45 -2.37 -27.32 -0.17
N SER A 46 -1.64 -26.29 -0.57
CA SER A 46 -1.11 -26.19 -1.93
C SER A 46 -0.03 -27.27 -2.13
N SER A 47 0.24 -27.62 -3.39
CA SER A 47 1.34 -28.55 -3.70
C SER A 47 2.68 -28.05 -3.14
N LEU A 48 2.92 -26.73 -3.10
CA LEU A 48 4.15 -26.21 -2.49
C LEU A 48 4.17 -26.48 -0.98
N ALA A 49 3.10 -26.12 -0.27
CA ALA A 49 3.00 -26.28 1.18
C ALA A 49 3.04 -27.77 1.59
N GLU A 50 2.49 -28.68 0.79
CA GLU A 50 2.63 -30.13 0.99
C GLU A 50 4.09 -30.60 0.94
N HIS A 51 4.93 -29.98 0.10
CA HIS A 51 6.32 -30.38 -0.08
C HIS A 51 7.28 -29.74 0.94
N VAL A 52 7.07 -28.46 1.30
CA VAL A 52 8.00 -27.70 2.16
C VAL A 52 7.46 -27.44 3.58
N GLY A 53 6.24 -27.84 3.86
CA GLY A 53 5.51 -27.51 5.09
C GLY A 53 4.89 -26.11 5.06
N GLU A 54 3.92 -25.87 5.94
CA GLU A 54 3.26 -24.57 6.09
C GLU A 54 4.27 -23.49 6.51
N GLU A 55 5.16 -23.81 7.44
CA GLU A 55 6.19 -22.90 7.93
C GLU A 55 7.19 -22.58 6.80
N GLY A 56 7.57 -23.59 6.01
CA GLY A 56 8.46 -23.40 4.86
C GLY A 56 7.86 -22.47 3.80
N ALA A 57 6.57 -22.66 3.50
CA ALA A 57 5.83 -21.81 2.57
C ALA A 57 5.66 -20.37 3.12
N ALA A 58 5.37 -20.22 4.41
CA ALA A 58 5.28 -18.91 5.07
C ALA A 58 6.62 -18.16 5.08
N ILE A 59 7.73 -18.84 5.37
CA ILE A 59 9.08 -18.26 5.31
C ILE A 59 9.42 -17.82 3.88
N LEU A 60 9.12 -18.65 2.88
CA LEU A 60 9.31 -18.29 1.48
C LEU A 60 8.51 -17.04 1.12
N TRP A 61 7.24 -17.00 1.50
CA TRP A 61 6.39 -15.83 1.30
C TRP A 61 6.98 -14.59 1.96
N ALA A 62 7.38 -14.66 3.23
CA ALA A 62 7.96 -13.54 3.95
C ALA A 62 9.20 -13.00 3.23
N VAL A 63 10.12 -13.89 2.82
CA VAL A 63 11.31 -13.46 2.05
C VAL A 63 10.91 -12.74 0.76
N LEU A 64 9.92 -13.25 0.01
CA LEU A 64 9.45 -12.62 -1.23
C LEU A 64 8.76 -11.27 -0.96
N ALA A 65 7.85 -11.22 0.00
CA ALA A 65 7.04 -10.06 0.32
C ALA A 65 7.89 -8.91 0.85
N PHE A 66 8.75 -9.16 1.83
CA PHE A 66 9.66 -8.15 2.38
C PHE A 66 10.69 -7.69 1.35
N SER A 67 11.20 -8.59 0.50
CA SER A 67 12.10 -8.22 -0.60
C SER A 67 11.43 -7.30 -1.62
N GLY A 68 10.18 -7.59 -1.99
CA GLY A 68 9.45 -6.77 -2.94
C GLY A 68 9.03 -5.41 -2.37
N VAL A 69 8.62 -5.35 -1.10
CA VAL A 69 8.40 -4.07 -0.39
C VAL A 69 9.69 -3.25 -0.34
N ALA A 70 10.84 -3.88 -0.07
CA ALA A 70 12.13 -3.20 -0.11
C ALA A 70 12.51 -2.73 -1.52
N TYR A 71 12.20 -3.51 -2.56
CA TYR A 71 12.41 -3.12 -3.95
C TYR A 71 11.58 -1.90 -4.35
N VAL A 72 10.29 -1.87 -4.01
CA VAL A 72 9.42 -0.71 -4.25
C VAL A 72 9.95 0.51 -3.49
N PHE A 73 10.37 0.36 -2.24
CA PHE A 73 11.03 1.44 -1.50
C PHE A 73 12.24 1.97 -2.26
N HIS A 74 13.16 1.09 -2.66
CA HIS A 74 14.37 1.48 -3.40
C HIS A 74 14.05 2.27 -4.67
N ARG A 75 13.01 1.85 -5.40
CA ARG A 75 12.59 2.49 -6.66
C ARG A 75 12.08 3.92 -6.47
N PHE A 76 11.47 4.22 -5.32
CA PHE A 76 10.77 5.48 -5.07
C PHE A 76 11.36 6.32 -3.92
N GLU A 77 12.36 5.82 -3.18
CA GLU A 77 12.93 6.45 -1.98
C GLU A 77 13.42 7.89 -2.24
N GLY A 78 13.93 8.17 -3.43
CA GLY A 78 14.42 9.51 -3.81
C GLY A 78 13.33 10.58 -3.92
N SER A 79 12.06 10.18 -4.00
CA SER A 79 10.93 11.09 -4.24
C SER A 79 9.97 11.23 -3.05
N ILE A 80 10.08 10.34 -2.05
CA ILE A 80 9.27 10.42 -0.83
C ILE A 80 9.73 11.63 0.01
N LYS A 81 8.77 12.45 0.43
CA LYS A 81 9.02 13.70 1.17
C LYS A 81 9.38 13.44 2.64
N GLY A 82 10.29 14.26 3.19
CA GLY A 82 10.64 14.29 4.61
C GLY A 82 12.10 13.94 4.91
N SER A 83 12.45 13.95 6.19
CA SER A 83 13.73 13.42 6.69
C SER A 83 13.81 11.92 6.44
N LYS A 84 15.00 11.32 6.57
CA LYS A 84 15.18 9.86 6.45
C LYS A 84 14.19 9.08 7.32
N PHE A 85 14.08 9.42 8.60
CA PHE A 85 13.12 8.77 9.49
C PHE A 85 11.67 8.93 8.99
N THR A 86 11.27 10.17 8.67
CA THR A 86 9.90 10.47 8.20
C THR A 86 9.56 9.74 6.90
N LYS A 87 10.51 9.63 5.98
CA LYS A 87 10.37 8.93 4.70
C LYS A 87 10.08 7.45 4.90
N GLY A 88 10.89 6.80 5.75
CA GLY A 88 10.70 5.40 6.10
C GLY A 88 9.37 5.18 6.81
N LEU A 89 9.00 6.07 7.75
CA LEU A 89 7.73 5.99 8.46
C LEU A 89 6.52 6.17 7.53
N ARG A 90 6.56 7.14 6.60
CA ARG A 90 5.46 7.35 5.63
C ARG A 90 5.26 6.16 4.72
N TYR A 91 6.34 5.57 4.24
CA TYR A 91 6.27 4.38 3.39
C TYR A 91 5.81 3.16 4.17
N GLY A 92 6.43 2.91 5.33
CA GLY A 92 6.10 1.79 6.20
C GLY A 92 4.65 1.83 6.68
N ILE A 93 4.15 2.99 7.13
CA ILE A 93 2.74 3.12 7.53
C ILE A 93 1.81 2.91 6.35
N ALA A 94 2.13 3.44 5.16
CA ALA A 94 1.27 3.28 3.99
C ALA A 94 1.11 1.80 3.60
N ILE A 95 2.20 1.05 3.53
CA ILE A 95 2.17 -0.38 3.16
C ILE A 95 1.70 -1.25 4.31
N GLY A 96 2.21 -1.04 5.52
CA GLY A 96 1.85 -1.81 6.70
C GLY A 96 0.35 -1.69 7.00
N MET A 97 -0.23 -0.48 6.97
CA MET A 97 -1.67 -0.32 7.21
C MET A 97 -2.51 -1.06 6.16
N MET A 98 -2.05 -1.08 4.89
CA MET A 98 -2.74 -1.87 3.87
C MET A 98 -2.73 -3.36 4.22
N TRP A 99 -1.60 -3.91 4.67
CA TRP A 99 -1.50 -5.32 5.06
C TRP A 99 -2.35 -5.64 6.30
N LEU A 100 -2.28 -4.79 7.33
CA LEU A 100 -3.10 -4.94 8.53
C LEU A 100 -4.60 -4.98 8.21
N ILE A 101 -5.09 -4.00 7.44
CA ILE A 101 -6.51 -3.96 7.09
C ILE A 101 -6.88 -5.11 6.15
N ALA A 102 -5.96 -5.53 5.27
CA ALA A 102 -6.21 -6.66 4.39
C ALA A 102 -6.33 -8.00 5.13
N MET A 103 -5.56 -8.23 6.19
CA MET A 103 -5.75 -9.41 7.07
C MET A 103 -7.16 -9.47 7.65
N LEU A 104 -7.77 -8.32 7.98
CA LEU A 104 -9.14 -8.28 8.48
C LEU A 104 -10.20 -8.77 7.47
N GLU A 105 -9.83 -9.05 6.21
CA GLU A 105 -10.74 -9.68 5.23
C GLU A 105 -11.15 -11.08 5.71
N GLY A 106 -10.29 -11.79 6.44
CA GLY A 106 -10.57 -13.12 6.99
C GLY A 106 -11.80 -13.16 7.89
N VAL A 107 -12.11 -12.06 8.59
CA VAL A 107 -13.34 -11.92 9.40
C VAL A 107 -14.57 -12.00 8.52
N ALA A 108 -14.56 -11.32 7.37
CA ALA A 108 -15.67 -11.33 6.44
C ALA A 108 -15.73 -12.65 5.66
N LEU A 109 -14.58 -13.12 5.18
CA LEU A 109 -14.48 -14.24 4.23
C LEU A 109 -14.59 -15.61 4.89
N PHE A 110 -13.94 -15.80 6.05
CA PHE A 110 -13.85 -17.08 6.74
C PHE A 110 -14.60 -17.12 8.07
N GLY A 111 -15.09 -15.97 8.55
CA GLY A 111 -15.78 -15.88 9.85
C GLY A 111 -14.81 -15.90 11.04
N ASN A 112 -13.55 -15.55 10.80
CA ASN A 112 -12.51 -15.55 11.83
C ASN A 112 -12.76 -14.48 12.90
N SER A 113 -12.19 -14.68 14.09
CA SER A 113 -12.22 -13.68 15.16
C SER A 113 -11.52 -12.39 14.72
N LEU A 114 -12.19 -11.24 14.89
CA LEU A 114 -11.62 -9.92 14.59
C LEU A 114 -10.32 -9.67 15.35
N LEU A 115 -10.25 -10.10 16.62
CA LEU A 115 -9.07 -9.91 17.45
C LEU A 115 -7.89 -10.73 16.92
N ASN A 116 -8.16 -11.97 16.46
CA ASN A 116 -7.13 -12.86 15.94
C ASN A 116 -6.54 -12.28 14.65
N GLU A 117 -7.39 -11.92 13.68
CA GLU A 117 -6.94 -11.31 12.42
C GLU A 117 -6.20 -9.98 12.64
N PHE A 118 -6.64 -9.20 13.62
CA PHE A 118 -5.97 -7.95 13.97
C PHE A 118 -4.57 -8.19 14.54
N ILE A 119 -4.41 -9.18 15.42
CA ILE A 119 -3.11 -9.52 16.01
C ILE A 119 -2.18 -10.12 14.96
N VAL A 120 -2.66 -11.04 14.13
CA VAL A 120 -1.89 -11.62 13.02
C VAL A 120 -1.48 -10.52 12.03
N GLY A 121 -2.38 -9.62 11.66
CA GLY A 121 -2.04 -8.48 10.80
C GLY A 121 -1.08 -7.47 11.44
N LEU A 122 -1.06 -7.36 12.78
CA LEU A 122 -0.05 -6.57 13.47
C LEU A 122 1.34 -7.22 13.37
N SER A 123 1.41 -8.55 13.38
CA SER A 123 2.64 -9.30 13.19
C SER A 123 3.30 -9.01 11.83
N ASP A 124 2.52 -8.70 10.78
CA ASP A 124 3.07 -8.25 9.49
C ASP A 124 3.31 -6.73 9.43
N PHE A 125 2.42 -5.93 10.04
CA PHE A 125 2.49 -4.47 10.05
C PHE A 125 3.80 -3.95 10.66
N ILE A 126 4.14 -4.47 11.84
CA ILE A 126 5.27 -3.97 12.64
C ILE A 126 6.60 -4.16 11.88
N PRO A 127 6.94 -5.36 11.37
CA PRO A 127 8.14 -5.56 10.59
C PRO A 127 8.20 -4.69 9.33
N VAL A 128 7.08 -4.47 8.62
CA VAL A 128 7.06 -3.60 7.43
C VAL A 128 7.44 -2.16 7.80
N VAL A 129 6.91 -1.64 8.90
CA VAL A 129 7.24 -0.29 9.40
C VAL A 129 8.71 -0.21 9.81
N VAL A 130 9.16 -1.17 10.62
CA VAL A 130 10.56 -1.24 11.09
C VAL A 130 11.52 -1.32 9.90
N MET A 131 11.28 -2.22 8.95
CA MET A 131 12.07 -2.38 7.74
C MET A 131 12.16 -1.07 6.96
N SER A 132 11.02 -0.42 6.72
CA SER A 132 10.94 0.82 5.95
C SER A 132 11.72 1.96 6.59
N VAL A 133 11.68 2.07 7.92
CA VAL A 133 12.48 3.02 8.69
C VAL A 133 13.96 2.70 8.56
N LEU A 134 14.37 1.44 8.75
CA LEU A 134 15.76 1.01 8.62
C LEU A 134 16.32 1.27 7.21
N LEU A 135 15.58 0.88 6.16
CA LEU A 135 15.96 1.16 4.77
C LEU A 135 16.20 2.66 4.58
N SER A 136 15.25 3.50 4.97
CA SER A 136 15.39 4.93 4.79
C SER A 136 16.54 5.56 5.58
N LEU A 137 16.83 5.08 6.80
CA LEU A 137 17.96 5.56 7.61
C LEU A 137 19.31 5.19 7.00
N PHE A 138 19.47 3.93 6.58
CA PHE A 138 20.76 3.35 6.20
C PHE A 138 21.06 3.38 4.69
N THR A 139 20.05 3.51 3.84
CA THR A 139 20.18 3.51 2.36
C THR A 139 19.67 4.79 1.70
N GLY A 140 18.76 5.50 2.37
CA GLY A 140 18.14 6.72 1.87
C GLY A 140 19.15 7.83 1.57
N ASN A 141 18.95 8.52 0.45
CA ASN A 141 19.72 9.72 0.12
C ASN A 141 19.23 10.90 0.98
N ASN A 142 20.16 11.75 1.43
CA ASN A 142 19.86 12.98 2.20
C ASN A 142 19.20 14.09 1.37
N GLU A 143 18.95 13.86 0.08
CA GLU A 143 18.63 14.90 -0.91
C GLU A 143 17.19 15.43 -0.87
N SER A 144 16.28 14.89 -0.05
CA SER A 144 14.91 15.40 0.05
C SER A 144 14.74 16.66 0.89
N THR A 145 15.83 17.21 1.45
CA THR A 145 15.84 18.57 2.01
C THR A 145 16.03 19.59 0.88
N ARG A 146 15.08 19.67 -0.06
CA ARG A 146 14.98 20.92 -0.83
C ARG A 146 14.65 22.02 0.18
N PRO A 147 15.46 23.07 0.30
CA PRO A 147 15.14 24.19 1.17
C PRO A 147 13.77 24.72 0.76
N ALA A 148 12.99 25.17 1.75
CA ALA A 148 11.78 25.94 1.55
C ALA A 148 12.08 27.34 0.97
N SER A 149 13.00 27.43 0.00
CA SER A 149 13.43 28.65 -0.66
C SER A 149 12.70 28.80 -1.99
N SER A 150 11.40 29.05 -1.90
CA SER A 150 10.71 30.00 -2.79
C SER A 150 9.44 30.46 -2.09
N LEU A 151 9.60 30.96 -0.86
CA LEU A 151 8.60 31.81 -0.21
C LEU A 151 8.58 33.16 -0.94
N VAL A 152 8.03 33.18 -2.16
CA VAL A 152 7.27 34.35 -2.58
C VAL A 152 6.11 34.41 -1.59
N LYS A 153 6.24 35.27 -0.57
CA LYS A 153 5.19 35.65 0.39
C LYS A 153 4.00 36.23 -0.38
N ARG A 154 3.22 35.38 -1.04
CA ARG A 154 1.90 35.74 -1.51
C ARG A 154 0.99 35.63 -0.29
N ARG A 155 0.75 36.79 0.33
CA ARG A 155 -0.18 37.08 1.41
C ARG A 155 -1.58 36.53 1.05
N LYS A 156 -1.81 35.24 1.25
CA LYS A 156 -3.12 34.58 1.22
C LYS A 156 -3.30 33.91 2.57
N ASN A 157 -4.46 34.14 3.17
CA ASN A 157 -4.80 33.76 4.54
C ASN A 157 -4.41 32.28 4.81
N PRO A 158 -3.48 32.00 5.76
CA PRO A 158 -2.95 30.65 5.98
C PRO A 158 -4.03 29.62 6.31
N ASP A 159 -5.11 30.05 6.97
CA ASP A 159 -6.25 29.19 7.34
C ASP A 159 -7.02 28.68 6.12
N MET A 160 -7.18 29.51 5.09
CA MET A 160 -7.87 29.12 3.85
C MET A 160 -7.07 28.08 3.05
N LYS A 161 -5.74 28.10 3.12
CA LYS A 161 -4.89 27.10 2.44
C LYS A 161 -4.94 25.75 3.18
N LYS A 162 -4.95 25.77 4.51
CA LYS A 162 -5.08 24.58 5.35
C LYS A 162 -6.44 23.91 5.12
N LEU A 163 -7.52 24.68 5.14
CA LEU A 163 -8.88 24.17 4.91
C LEU A 163 -9.03 23.57 3.51
N ALA A 164 -8.51 24.24 2.48
CA ALA A 164 -8.53 23.71 1.11
C ALA A 164 -7.75 22.39 0.98
N SER A 165 -6.60 22.27 1.67
CA SER A 165 -5.83 21.02 1.69
C SER A 165 -6.56 19.89 2.40
N GLN A 166 -7.22 20.18 3.52
CA GLN A 166 -8.01 19.19 4.26
C GLN A 166 -9.19 18.67 3.44
N ARG A 167 -9.91 19.57 2.75
CA ARG A 167 -10.99 19.19 1.83
C ARG A 167 -10.50 18.29 0.70
N LYS A 168 -9.34 18.59 0.11
CA LYS A 168 -8.71 17.76 -0.93
C LYS A 168 -8.36 16.36 -0.41
N ASN A 169 -7.79 16.28 0.79
CA ASN A 169 -7.46 14.99 1.42
C ASN A 169 -8.73 14.19 1.70
N LEU A 170 -9.76 14.81 2.30
CA LEU A 170 -11.03 14.16 2.57
C LEU A 170 -11.69 13.64 1.28
N LEU A 171 -11.71 14.47 0.22
CA LEU A 171 -12.24 14.06 -1.07
C LEU A 171 -11.48 12.86 -1.65
N THR A 172 -10.15 12.83 -1.51
CA THR A 172 -9.33 11.69 -1.95
C THR A 172 -9.73 10.41 -1.24
N LEU A 173 -9.88 10.47 0.09
CA LEU A 173 -10.31 9.32 0.89
C LEU A 173 -11.70 8.82 0.49
N ILE A 174 -12.65 9.74 0.29
CA ILE A 174 -14.02 9.41 -0.15
C ILE A 174 -14.00 8.77 -1.54
N VAL A 175 -13.28 9.34 -2.50
CA VAL A 175 -13.20 8.79 -3.87
C VAL A 175 -12.69 7.36 -3.87
N PHE A 176 -11.59 7.09 -3.16
CA PHE A 176 -11.06 5.73 -3.05
C PHE A 176 -12.02 4.78 -2.34
N ALA A 177 -12.59 5.20 -1.20
CA ALA A 177 -13.53 4.37 -0.45
C ALA A 177 -14.77 4.01 -1.28
N THR A 178 -15.38 4.99 -1.96
CA THR A 178 -16.59 4.77 -2.76
C THR A 178 -16.31 3.94 -4.01
N LEU A 179 -15.27 4.26 -4.79
CA LEU A 179 -14.98 3.51 -6.02
C LEU A 179 -14.52 2.07 -5.72
N PHE A 180 -13.71 1.88 -4.68
CA PHE A 180 -13.32 0.54 -4.26
C PHE A 180 -14.53 -0.27 -3.78
N LEU A 181 -15.39 0.32 -2.94
CA LEU A 181 -16.62 -0.33 -2.46
C LEU A 181 -17.52 -0.76 -3.62
N VAL A 182 -17.86 0.17 -4.53
CA VAL A 182 -18.74 -0.13 -5.67
C VAL A 182 -18.10 -1.18 -6.58
N GLY A 183 -16.83 -1.02 -6.94
CA GLY A 183 -16.14 -1.95 -7.83
C GLY A 183 -16.03 -3.36 -7.27
N ARG A 184 -15.69 -3.47 -5.98
CA ARG A 184 -15.65 -4.76 -5.28
C ARG A 184 -17.01 -5.42 -5.18
N TYR A 185 -18.07 -4.65 -4.90
CA TYR A 185 -19.43 -5.20 -4.84
C TYR A 185 -19.94 -5.70 -6.19
N VAL A 186 -19.55 -5.04 -7.29
CA VAL A 186 -19.79 -5.58 -8.63
C VAL A 186 -19.11 -6.94 -8.77
N ALA A 187 -17.82 -7.04 -8.42
CA ALA A 187 -17.06 -8.29 -8.50
C ALA A 187 -17.61 -9.40 -7.59
N TYR A 188 -18.12 -9.04 -6.39
CA TYR A 188 -18.77 -9.97 -5.48
C TYR A 188 -20.10 -10.49 -6.04
N HIS A 189 -20.90 -9.60 -6.64
CA HIS A 189 -22.21 -9.96 -7.18
C HIS A 189 -22.10 -10.79 -8.46
N THR A 190 -21.08 -10.53 -9.29
CA THR A 190 -20.79 -11.32 -10.49
C THR A 190 -19.98 -12.58 -10.21
N GLU A 191 -19.66 -12.86 -8.94
CA GLU A 191 -18.89 -14.02 -8.49
C GLU A 191 -17.51 -14.15 -9.17
N LEU A 192 -16.94 -13.02 -9.61
CA LEU A 192 -15.60 -12.99 -10.19
C LEU A 192 -14.52 -13.28 -9.16
N ILE A 193 -14.80 -12.99 -7.89
CA ILE A 193 -13.92 -13.25 -6.75
C ILE A 193 -14.73 -13.76 -5.56
N MET A 194 -14.09 -14.59 -4.75
CA MET A 194 -14.61 -15.08 -3.49
C MET A 194 -14.82 -13.92 -2.51
N SER A 195 -15.94 -13.94 -1.80
CA SER A 195 -16.25 -12.92 -0.81
C SER A 195 -17.18 -13.46 0.28
N GLY A 196 -17.14 -12.81 1.44
CA GLY A 196 -18.13 -13.02 2.49
C GLY A 196 -19.48 -12.35 2.22
N TYR A 197 -19.72 -11.75 1.04
CA TYR A 197 -20.86 -10.84 0.84
C TYR A 197 -22.24 -11.49 1.11
N ARG A 198 -22.43 -12.75 0.70
CA ARG A 198 -23.71 -13.46 0.90
C ARG A 198 -23.92 -13.92 2.35
N VAL A 199 -22.84 -14.22 3.07
CA VAL A 199 -22.89 -14.84 4.41
C VAL A 199 -22.71 -13.78 5.51
N ASN A 200 -21.71 -12.91 5.35
CA ASN A 200 -21.29 -11.86 6.27
C ASN A 200 -21.33 -10.48 5.58
N GLY A 201 -22.49 -10.11 5.03
CA GLY A 201 -22.63 -8.91 4.18
C GLY A 201 -22.22 -7.60 4.83
N LEU A 202 -22.56 -7.38 6.11
CA LEU A 202 -22.18 -6.17 6.85
C LEU A 202 -20.66 -6.11 7.10
N SER A 203 -20.06 -7.22 7.56
CA SER A 203 -18.61 -7.31 7.78
C SER A 203 -17.85 -7.06 6.47
N THR A 204 -18.33 -7.64 5.37
CA THR A 204 -17.78 -7.42 4.03
C THR A 204 -17.89 -5.95 3.61
N ALA A 205 -19.02 -5.29 3.86
CA ALA A 205 -19.22 -3.87 3.52
C ALA A 205 -18.26 -2.97 4.28
N VAL A 206 -18.18 -3.17 5.61
CA VAL A 206 -17.35 -2.39 6.52
C VAL A 206 -15.87 -2.56 6.14
N TRP A 207 -15.42 -3.79 5.97
CA TRP A 207 -14.05 -4.09 5.55
C TRP A 207 -13.72 -3.41 4.21
N THR A 208 -14.58 -3.58 3.20
CA THR A 208 -14.33 -3.05 1.86
C THR A 208 -14.22 -1.51 1.90
N PHE A 209 -15.09 -0.85 2.66
CA PHE A 209 -15.03 0.61 2.84
C PHE A 209 -13.71 1.05 3.51
N PHE A 210 -13.31 0.40 4.62
CA PHE A 210 -12.06 0.72 5.32
C PHE A 210 -10.80 0.42 4.49
N MET A 211 -10.84 -0.64 3.68
CA MET A 211 -9.75 -0.95 2.78
C MET A 211 -9.59 0.16 1.72
N GLY A 212 -10.69 0.63 1.13
CA GLY A 212 -10.66 1.78 0.22
C GLY A 212 -10.14 3.07 0.88
N LEU A 213 -10.54 3.37 2.13
CA LEU A 213 -9.97 4.49 2.89
C LEU A 213 -8.45 4.35 3.07
N THR A 214 -7.98 3.15 3.39
CA THR A 214 -6.57 2.84 3.59
C THR A 214 -5.76 3.02 2.29
N MET A 215 -6.30 2.57 1.16
CA MET A 215 -5.71 2.83 -0.16
C MET A 215 -5.62 4.34 -0.47
N GLY A 216 -6.67 5.09 -0.16
CA GLY A 216 -6.68 6.56 -0.30
C GLY A 216 -5.64 7.24 0.60
N ALA A 217 -5.45 6.76 1.83
CA ALA A 217 -4.42 7.26 2.74
C ALA A 217 -3.02 6.94 2.22
N ALA A 218 -2.78 5.71 1.73
CA ALA A 218 -1.53 5.33 1.07
C ALA A 218 -1.25 6.22 -0.15
N TYR A 219 -2.27 6.53 -0.96
CA TYR A 219 -2.16 7.49 -2.05
C TYR A 219 -1.70 8.87 -1.55
N LEU A 220 -2.36 9.42 -0.53
CA LEU A 220 -1.96 10.73 0.02
C LEU A 220 -0.51 10.75 0.54
N LEU A 221 -0.04 9.65 1.13
CA LEU A 221 1.32 9.53 1.65
C LEU A 221 2.37 9.39 0.54
N LEU A 222 2.05 8.68 -0.55
CA LEU A 222 3.04 8.23 -1.54
C LEU A 222 2.87 8.77 -2.96
N HIS A 223 1.74 9.38 -3.33
CA HIS A 223 1.49 9.86 -4.71
C HIS A 223 2.53 10.88 -5.21
N HIS A 224 3.16 11.63 -4.31
CA HIS A 224 4.25 12.56 -4.65
C HIS A 224 5.56 11.85 -5.02
N ALA A 225 5.70 10.56 -4.71
CA ALA A 225 6.89 9.80 -5.06
C ALA A 225 6.96 9.51 -6.57
N VAL A 226 5.80 9.54 -7.24
CA VAL A 226 5.67 9.38 -8.69
C VAL A 226 5.96 10.71 -9.38
N LYS A 227 6.91 10.70 -10.31
CA LYS A 227 7.45 11.90 -10.99
C LYS A 227 6.90 12.09 -12.41
N ASP A 228 5.79 11.45 -12.75
CA ASP A 228 5.19 11.55 -14.08
C ASP A 228 4.38 12.84 -14.23
N ASP A 229 4.58 13.55 -15.35
CA ASP A 229 3.86 14.79 -15.66
C ASP A 229 2.42 14.53 -16.13
N LEU A 230 2.20 13.40 -16.80
CA LEU A 230 0.88 12.97 -17.26
C LEU A 230 0.10 12.35 -16.10
N LYS A 231 -1.08 12.91 -15.82
CA LYS A 231 -1.99 12.43 -14.75
C LYS A 231 -2.26 10.93 -14.82
N ILE A 232 -2.56 10.42 -16.02
CA ILE A 232 -2.82 8.99 -16.24
C ILE A 232 -1.59 8.13 -15.92
N MET A 233 -0.40 8.53 -16.39
CA MET A 233 0.83 7.80 -16.10
C MET A 233 1.13 7.81 -14.61
N LYS A 234 0.89 8.94 -13.93
CA LYS A 234 1.07 9.03 -12.49
C LYS A 234 0.16 8.04 -11.74
N SER A 235 -1.11 7.94 -12.15
CA SER A 235 -2.07 6.99 -11.59
C SER A 235 -1.70 5.55 -11.88
N VAL A 236 -1.25 5.24 -13.10
CA VAL A 236 -0.78 3.91 -13.51
C VAL A 236 0.47 3.51 -12.74
N THR A 237 1.47 4.38 -12.65
CA THR A 237 2.71 4.12 -11.88
C THR A 237 2.40 3.89 -10.40
N PHE A 238 1.50 4.68 -9.80
CA PHE A 238 1.06 4.43 -8.43
C PHE A 238 0.35 3.08 -8.31
N GLY A 239 -0.65 2.82 -9.16
CA GLY A 239 -1.49 1.64 -9.10
C GLY A 239 -0.74 0.33 -9.37
N ILE A 240 0.18 0.29 -10.32
CA ILE A 240 0.94 -0.92 -10.68
C ILE A 240 2.20 -1.05 -9.84
N CYS A 241 3.07 -0.03 -9.85
CA CYS A 241 4.42 -0.16 -9.30
C CYS A 241 4.47 -0.01 -7.77
N ILE A 242 3.56 0.76 -7.17
CA ILE A 242 3.51 0.92 -5.71
C ILE A 242 2.46 -0.01 -5.15
N PHE A 243 1.18 0.26 -5.41
CA PHE A 243 0.08 -0.52 -4.86
C PHE A 243 0.12 -1.97 -5.34
N GLY A 244 0.01 -2.21 -6.64
CA GLY A 244 -0.16 -3.54 -7.22
C GLY A 244 0.97 -4.52 -6.91
N THR A 245 2.22 -4.03 -6.93
CA THR A 245 3.36 -4.86 -6.55
C THR A 245 3.28 -5.29 -5.08
N THR A 246 3.00 -4.36 -4.16
CA THR A 246 2.87 -4.68 -2.73
C THR A 246 1.61 -5.49 -2.42
N TRP A 247 0.52 -5.27 -3.16
CA TRP A 247 -0.74 -5.97 -3.01
C TRP A 247 -0.62 -7.42 -3.44
N LEU A 248 -0.09 -7.67 -4.64
CA LEU A 248 0.16 -9.01 -5.16
C LEU A 248 1.04 -9.81 -4.20
N LEU A 249 2.16 -9.24 -3.74
CA LEU A 249 3.07 -9.93 -2.84
C LEU A 249 2.41 -10.34 -1.53
N PHE A 250 1.57 -9.47 -0.97
CA PHE A 250 0.82 -9.78 0.24
C PHE A 250 -0.18 -10.91 -0.01
N ILE A 251 -1.08 -10.75 -0.99
CA ILE A 251 -2.15 -11.74 -1.19
C ILE A 251 -1.69 -13.05 -1.83
N CYS A 252 -0.48 -13.10 -2.41
CA CYS A 252 0.15 -14.34 -2.87
C CYS A 252 0.40 -15.34 -1.73
N PHE A 253 0.32 -14.92 -0.47
CA PHE A 253 0.34 -15.85 0.68
C PHE A 253 -0.69 -16.97 0.51
N MET A 254 -1.93 -16.61 0.14
CA MET A 254 -3.05 -17.56 0.03
C MET A 254 -2.78 -18.69 -0.97
N PRO A 255 -2.40 -18.46 -2.23
CA PRO A 255 -2.11 -19.54 -3.17
C PRO A 255 -0.78 -20.26 -2.91
N LEU A 256 0.13 -19.69 -2.12
CA LEU A 256 1.33 -20.40 -1.67
C LEU A 256 0.99 -21.44 -0.60
N LEU A 257 0.04 -21.16 0.28
CA LEU A 257 -0.37 -22.08 1.34
C LEU A 257 -1.53 -23.00 0.96
N PHE A 258 -2.55 -22.49 0.28
CA PHE A 258 -3.81 -23.19 0.08
C PHE A 258 -4.13 -23.41 -1.39
N LYS A 259 -4.70 -24.57 -1.68
CA LYS A 259 -5.15 -24.94 -3.02
C LYS A 259 -6.39 -24.16 -3.43
N GLY A 260 -6.51 -23.88 -4.73
CA GLY A 260 -7.71 -23.24 -5.31
C GLY A 260 -7.72 -21.71 -5.30
N PHE A 261 -6.79 -21.05 -4.60
CA PHE A 261 -6.78 -19.58 -4.49
C PHE A 261 -6.06 -18.84 -5.63
N LEU A 262 -5.28 -19.53 -6.49
CA LEU A 262 -4.43 -18.86 -7.47
C LEU A 262 -5.21 -17.99 -8.46
N VAL A 263 -6.29 -18.54 -9.05
CA VAL A 263 -7.10 -17.80 -10.03
C VAL A 263 -7.84 -16.64 -9.35
N ASP A 264 -8.43 -16.89 -8.18
CA ASP A 264 -9.10 -15.84 -7.38
C ASP A 264 -8.15 -14.67 -7.11
N VAL A 265 -6.95 -14.97 -6.62
CA VAL A 265 -5.94 -13.96 -6.30
C VAL A 265 -5.51 -13.16 -7.53
N LEU A 266 -5.27 -13.81 -8.68
CA LEU A 266 -4.88 -13.09 -9.90
C LEU A 266 -5.98 -12.15 -10.40
N VAL A 267 -7.23 -12.61 -10.41
CA VAL A 267 -8.39 -11.79 -10.80
C VAL A 267 -8.59 -10.65 -9.80
N ARG A 268 -8.47 -10.94 -8.51
CA ARG A 268 -8.52 -9.98 -7.41
C ARG A 268 -7.48 -8.87 -7.55
N VAL A 269 -6.20 -9.21 -7.77
CA VAL A 269 -5.17 -8.19 -8.02
C VAL A 269 -5.54 -7.33 -9.22
N ALA A 270 -5.97 -7.93 -10.33
CA ALA A 270 -6.29 -7.20 -11.55
C ALA A 270 -7.44 -6.19 -11.32
N ILE A 271 -8.50 -6.61 -10.62
CA ILE A 271 -9.62 -5.75 -10.25
C ILE A 271 -9.16 -4.63 -9.31
N ASP A 272 -8.50 -4.97 -8.21
CA ASP A 272 -8.11 -4.01 -7.18
C ASP A 272 -7.12 -2.96 -7.73
N VAL A 273 -6.14 -3.39 -8.53
CA VAL A 273 -5.21 -2.48 -9.21
C VAL A 273 -5.95 -1.56 -10.16
N THR A 274 -6.90 -2.07 -10.93
CA THR A 274 -7.71 -1.26 -11.86
C THR A 274 -8.52 -0.21 -11.09
N LEU A 275 -9.19 -0.60 -10.00
CA LEU A 275 -9.96 0.31 -9.15
C LEU A 275 -9.08 1.40 -8.52
N VAL A 276 -7.87 1.05 -8.09
CA VAL A 276 -6.89 2.01 -7.58
C VAL A 276 -6.42 2.99 -8.66
N ILE A 277 -6.15 2.52 -9.88
CA ILE A 277 -5.76 3.38 -11.01
C ILE A 277 -6.89 4.37 -11.33
N ILE A 278 -8.14 3.89 -11.43
CA ILE A 278 -9.31 4.74 -11.68
C ILE A 278 -9.47 5.77 -10.56
N SER A 279 -9.38 5.35 -9.30
CA SER A 279 -9.50 6.23 -8.13
C SER A 279 -8.41 7.30 -8.09
N ALA A 280 -7.16 6.90 -8.32
CA ALA A 280 -6.03 7.81 -8.42
C ALA A 280 -6.21 8.81 -9.58
N TYR A 281 -6.69 8.35 -10.73
CA TYR A 281 -6.91 9.20 -11.90
C TYR A 281 -8.02 10.22 -11.65
N CYS A 282 -9.15 9.79 -11.09
CA CYS A 282 -10.23 10.68 -10.64
C CYS A 282 -9.70 11.74 -9.67
N CYS A 283 -8.86 11.36 -8.71
CA CYS A 283 -8.22 12.32 -7.81
C CYS A 283 -7.32 13.31 -8.56
N GLU A 284 -6.47 12.86 -9.49
CA GLU A 284 -5.62 13.77 -10.27
C GLU A 284 -6.43 14.74 -11.15
N LEU A 285 -7.61 14.35 -11.63
CA LEU A 285 -8.53 15.25 -12.32
C LEU A 285 -9.09 16.30 -11.36
N LEU A 286 -9.77 15.85 -10.30
CA LEU A 286 -10.46 16.70 -9.32
C LEU A 286 -9.52 17.65 -8.56
N LEU A 287 -8.28 17.22 -8.31
CA LEU A 287 -7.32 17.97 -7.50
C LEU A 287 -6.50 18.97 -8.31
N SER A 288 -6.45 18.85 -9.65
CA SER A 288 -5.64 19.72 -10.54
C SER A 288 -6.28 21.08 -10.85
N ASP A 289 -7.58 21.26 -10.58
CA ASP A 289 -8.37 22.40 -11.05
C ASP A 289 -8.02 23.76 -10.39
N SER A 290 -7.18 23.77 -9.36
CA SER A 290 -6.67 25.01 -8.79
C SER A 290 -5.59 25.71 -9.62
N THR A 291 -5.08 25.05 -10.66
CA THR A 291 -3.96 25.53 -11.50
C THR A 291 -4.46 26.07 -12.84
N PHE A 292 -5.45 25.42 -13.45
CA PHE A 292 -6.04 25.82 -14.73
C PHE A 292 -6.83 27.14 -14.62
N ARG A 293 -7.58 27.33 -13.52
CA ARG A 293 -8.32 28.58 -13.24
C ARG A 293 -7.41 29.81 -13.08
N LYS A 294 -6.16 29.62 -12.63
CA LYS A 294 -5.18 30.72 -12.52
C LYS A 294 -4.54 31.12 -13.84
N GLY A 295 -4.41 30.20 -14.79
CA GLY A 295 -3.91 30.49 -16.14
C GLY A 295 -4.93 31.29 -16.94
N ARG A 296 -6.20 30.87 -16.91
CA ARG A 296 -7.29 31.57 -17.62
C ARG A 296 -7.54 32.99 -17.11
N LEU A 297 -7.57 33.18 -15.79
CA LEU A 297 -7.71 34.50 -15.14
C LEU A 297 -6.49 35.43 -15.26
N LYS A 298 -5.34 34.90 -15.72
CA LYS A 298 -4.15 35.70 -16.03
C LYS A 298 -4.22 36.16 -17.49
N TYR A 299 -4.59 35.25 -18.39
CA TYR A 299 -4.78 35.55 -19.81
C TYR A 299 -5.89 36.59 -20.04
N GLU A 300 -7.05 36.43 -19.40
CA GLU A 300 -8.17 37.39 -19.47
C GLU A 300 -7.86 38.78 -18.87
N ARG A 301 -6.80 38.89 -18.07
CA ARG A 301 -6.37 40.14 -17.43
C ARG A 301 -5.23 40.83 -18.15
N GLU A 302 -4.56 40.11 -19.05
CA GLU A 302 -3.51 40.62 -19.93
C GLU A 302 -4.09 40.93 -21.33
N SER A 303 -5.36 40.57 -21.59
CA SER A 303 -6.11 40.81 -22.83
C SER A 303 -7.16 41.93 -22.72
N VAL A 304 -7.15 42.72 -21.65
CA VAL A 304 -7.97 43.93 -21.43
C VAL A 304 -7.03 45.06 -21.06
#